data_AF-A0A836P1D2-F1
#
_entry.id   AF-A0A836P1D2-F1
#
_cell.length_a   1.000
_cell.length_b   1.000
_cell.length_c   1.000
_cell.angle_alpha   90.00
_cell.angle_beta   90.00
_cell.angle_gamma   90.00
#
_symmetry.space_group_name_H-M   'P 1'
#
loop_
_entity.id
_entity.type
_entity.pdbx_description
1 polymer ?
#
loop_
_entity_poly.entity_id
_entity_poly.type
_entity_poly.pdbx_seq_one_letter_code
_entity_poly.pdbx_strand_id
1 'polypeptide(L)'
;MPQYKGASRQHEVRSTRRRKDTRLFGQRFSDFFNSGDGVVFGLFALPLIALLAIKVPLSGEVMLLLTWLFGRKYVRTDGRAFDFPYRVPKQAKVLDGSSNKGKSMGSGIAYLGNDLETKEQVYSGDSDLRTHMLVLGTTGSGKPQPVHANVLTPSGYRRMGDLAPGDVVCTPSGNTACIVRVLPQGEQEVWAVQTRDGRKAEGTGDHLWRVIVDEEARTVTTDVIRELLAQGKQVMIPRFHQPKLAPPYCRWIPLASVTPAGRHKCRCIEIDDPEHLYITDNELVTHNTEFLLGLVFNALVQNTGCIYVDGKGDPKLQKEMFRLARYLGREDDLLIINFITSGRDFVEKQADKVTNNMNIMGNTSSGMLIELIVSLMDDSGGGGDMWKGRAISFVAALTRPLTYLRDKGYINLSPEKYLEYFELNVIEELVFEHNGKYGEMF
;
A
#
# COMPACT_ATOMS: atom_id res chain seq x y z
N MET A 1 8.20 -23.11 -8.38
CA MET A 1 8.08 -24.44 -9.02
C MET A 1 9.30 -24.68 -9.92
N PRO A 2 9.89 -25.88 -9.98
CA PRO A 2 11.11 -26.12 -10.73
C PRO A 2 10.88 -26.07 -12.26
N GLN A 3 11.66 -25.25 -12.94
CA GLN A 3 11.62 -25.05 -14.38
C GLN A 3 12.57 -26.05 -15.04
N TYR A 4 12.05 -27.15 -15.59
CA TYR A 4 12.87 -28.07 -16.39
C TYR A 4 13.30 -27.38 -17.69
N LYS A 5 14.59 -27.07 -17.79
CA LYS A 5 15.24 -26.58 -19.01
C LYS A 5 15.67 -27.78 -19.85
N GLY A 6 15.28 -27.80 -21.13
CA GLY A 6 15.77 -28.78 -22.08
C GLY A 6 17.21 -28.46 -22.50
N ALA A 7 17.93 -29.43 -23.07
CA ALA A 7 19.31 -29.23 -23.53
C ALA A 7 19.46 -28.20 -24.69
N SER A 8 18.35 -27.81 -25.32
CA SER A 8 18.28 -26.68 -26.25
C SER A 8 16.93 -25.97 -26.12
N ARG A 9 16.84 -24.71 -26.60
CA ARG A 9 15.59 -23.90 -26.60
C ARG A 9 14.43 -24.57 -27.35
N GLN A 10 14.72 -25.51 -28.25
CA GLN A 10 13.72 -26.30 -28.98
C GLN A 10 13.15 -27.46 -28.13
N HIS A 11 13.87 -27.89 -27.09
CA HIS A 11 13.49 -28.96 -26.18
C HIS A 11 12.89 -28.46 -24.85
N GLU A 12 12.71 -27.15 -24.68
CA GLU A 12 12.04 -26.59 -23.49
C GLU A 12 10.53 -26.82 -23.54
N VAL A 13 10.02 -27.61 -22.59
CA VAL A 13 8.59 -27.85 -22.44
C VAL A 13 7.94 -26.63 -21.77
N ARG A 14 7.19 -25.85 -22.56
CA ARG A 14 6.35 -24.73 -22.09
C ARG A 14 5.53 -25.14 -20.87
N SER A 15 5.49 -24.29 -19.84
CA SER A 15 4.78 -24.54 -18.57
C SER A 15 3.30 -24.90 -18.78
N THR A 16 2.65 -24.33 -19.79
CA THR A 16 1.27 -24.61 -20.19
C THR A 16 1.03 -26.03 -20.71
N ARG A 17 2.05 -26.70 -21.26
CA ARG A 17 1.98 -28.11 -21.67
C ARG A 17 2.11 -29.10 -20.51
N ARG A 18 2.50 -28.65 -19.31
CA ARG A 18 2.75 -29.51 -18.13
C ARG A 18 1.48 -29.83 -17.35
N ARG A 19 0.51 -28.92 -17.34
CA ARG A 19 -0.85 -29.26 -16.91
C ARG A 19 -1.50 -29.98 -18.08
N LYS A 20 -1.84 -31.25 -17.90
CA LYS A 20 -2.72 -31.95 -18.84
C LYS A 20 -4.06 -31.25 -18.73
N ASP A 21 -4.33 -30.34 -19.65
CA ASP A 21 -5.60 -29.63 -19.70
C ASP A 21 -6.70 -30.70 -19.82
N THR A 22 -7.46 -30.93 -18.77
CA THR A 22 -8.49 -31.98 -18.74
C THR A 22 -9.76 -31.53 -19.46
N ARG A 23 -9.82 -30.25 -19.89
CA ARG A 23 -10.97 -29.70 -20.62
C ARG A 23 -11.09 -30.36 -21.98
N LEU A 24 -12.34 -30.62 -22.36
CA LEU A 24 -12.72 -31.23 -23.64
C LEU A 24 -12.24 -30.37 -24.82
N PHE A 25 -11.96 -31.00 -25.96
CA PHE A 25 -11.52 -30.29 -27.17
C PHE A 25 -12.49 -29.15 -27.55
N GLY A 26 -13.81 -29.39 -27.46
CA GLY A 26 -14.83 -28.38 -27.71
C GLY A 26 -14.79 -27.19 -26.74
N GLN A 27 -14.45 -27.42 -25.46
CA GLN A 27 -14.29 -26.35 -24.47
C GLN A 27 -13.09 -25.48 -24.80
N ARG A 28 -11.96 -26.09 -25.19
CA ARG A 28 -10.76 -25.34 -25.59
C ARG A 28 -10.96 -24.54 -26.86
N PHE A 29 -11.67 -25.11 -27.83
CA PHE A 29 -12.01 -24.42 -29.07
C PHE A 29 -12.94 -23.22 -28.80
N SER A 30 -13.93 -23.40 -27.91
CA SER A 30 -14.80 -22.31 -27.47
C SER A 30 -14.02 -21.21 -26.74
N ASP A 31 -13.16 -21.57 -25.79
CA ASP A 31 -12.34 -20.61 -25.02
C ASP A 31 -11.39 -19.83 -25.93
N PHE A 32 -10.80 -20.49 -26.94
CA PHE A 32 -9.95 -19.84 -27.93
C PHE A 32 -10.71 -18.76 -28.69
N PHE A 33 -11.88 -19.05 -29.25
CA PHE A 33 -12.69 -18.05 -29.96
C PHE A 33 -13.34 -17.00 -29.03
N ASN A 34 -13.42 -17.27 -27.73
CA ASN A 34 -13.84 -16.27 -26.74
C ASN A 34 -12.71 -15.29 -26.36
N SER A 35 -11.45 -15.62 -26.68
CA SER A 35 -10.28 -14.75 -26.51
C SER A 35 -10.09 -13.80 -27.70
N GLY A 36 -9.49 -12.63 -27.46
CA GLY A 36 -9.21 -11.65 -28.52
C GLY A 36 -8.40 -12.23 -29.69
N ASP A 37 -7.36 -13.01 -29.38
CA ASP A 37 -6.51 -13.66 -30.38
C ASP A 37 -7.28 -14.64 -31.28
N GLY A 38 -8.21 -15.40 -30.70
CA GLY A 38 -9.04 -16.32 -31.48
C GLY A 38 -10.06 -15.62 -32.36
N VAL A 39 -10.61 -14.48 -31.92
CA VAL A 39 -11.48 -13.64 -32.76
C VAL A 39 -10.68 -13.09 -33.95
N VAL A 40 -9.48 -12.57 -33.71
CA VAL A 40 -8.59 -12.06 -34.77
C VAL A 40 -8.21 -13.19 -35.74
N PHE A 41 -7.85 -14.36 -35.23
CA PHE A 41 -7.57 -15.53 -36.06
C PHE A 41 -8.78 -15.89 -36.94
N GLY A 42 -10.00 -15.91 -36.38
CA GLY A 42 -11.23 -16.16 -37.13
C GLY A 42 -11.51 -15.12 -38.21
N LEU A 43 -11.23 -13.85 -37.94
CA LEU A 43 -11.36 -12.76 -38.93
C LEU A 43 -10.44 -12.93 -40.13
N PHE A 44 -9.23 -13.47 -39.96
CA PHE A 44 -8.32 -13.78 -41.06
C PHE A 44 -8.58 -15.14 -41.73
N ALA A 45 -8.99 -16.14 -40.95
CA ALA A 45 -9.22 -17.49 -41.45
C ALA A 45 -10.48 -17.59 -42.31
N LEU A 46 -11.57 -16.91 -41.95
CA LEU A 46 -12.84 -16.98 -42.69
C LEU A 46 -12.73 -16.50 -44.15
N PRO A 47 -12.09 -15.36 -44.47
CA PRO A 47 -11.85 -14.95 -45.86
C PRO A 47 -10.95 -15.93 -46.63
N LEU A 48 -9.94 -16.51 -45.98
CA LEU A 48 -9.03 -17.47 -46.61
C LEU A 48 -9.76 -18.77 -46.97
N ILE A 49 -10.62 -19.27 -46.07
CA ILE A 49 -11.47 -20.44 -46.30
C ILE A 49 -12.47 -20.15 -47.43
N ALA A 50 -13.07 -18.95 -47.45
CA ALA A 50 -13.95 -18.54 -48.52
C ALA A 50 -13.24 -18.54 -49.89
N LEU A 51 -11.98 -18.09 -49.94
CA LEU A 51 -11.17 -18.09 -51.17
C LEU A 51 -10.85 -19.51 -51.67
N LEU A 52 -10.60 -20.45 -50.76
CA LEU A 52 -10.38 -21.86 -51.11
C LEU A 52 -11.66 -22.56 -51.56
N ALA A 53 -12.83 -22.15 -51.02
CA ALA A 53 -14.13 -22.75 -51.31
C ALA A 53 -14.81 -22.21 -52.58
N ILE A 54 -14.19 -21.29 -53.33
CA ILE A 54 -14.77 -20.66 -54.54
C ILE A 54 -15.27 -21.68 -55.57
N LYS A 55 -14.60 -22.83 -55.71
CA LYS A 55 -14.96 -23.86 -56.70
C LYS A 55 -16.11 -24.78 -56.27
N VAL A 56 -16.58 -24.68 -55.03
CA VAL A 56 -17.69 -25.48 -54.52
C VAL A 56 -18.99 -24.72 -54.77
N PRO A 57 -20.00 -25.32 -55.44
CA PRO A 57 -21.30 -24.66 -55.65
C PRO A 57 -21.97 -24.37 -54.29
N LEU A 58 -22.68 -23.24 -54.18
CA LEU A 58 -23.33 -22.73 -52.94
C LEU A 58 -22.37 -22.33 -51.80
N SER A 59 -21.06 -22.24 -52.05
CA SER A 59 -20.10 -21.87 -51.00
C SER A 59 -20.23 -20.43 -50.52
N GLY A 60 -20.65 -19.51 -51.40
CA GLY A 60 -20.80 -18.08 -51.07
C GLY A 60 -21.86 -17.83 -50.00
N GLU A 61 -23.04 -18.43 -50.17
CA GLU A 61 -24.17 -18.30 -49.24
C GLU A 61 -23.85 -18.94 -47.88
N VAL A 62 -23.20 -20.11 -47.89
CA VAL A 62 -22.76 -20.80 -46.67
C VAL A 62 -21.71 -19.97 -45.93
N MET A 63 -20.77 -19.34 -46.64
CA MET A 63 -19.74 -18.49 -46.04
C MET A 63 -20.29 -17.18 -45.49
N LEU A 64 -21.27 -16.57 -46.16
CA LEU A 64 -21.97 -15.40 -45.64
C LEU A 64 -22.73 -15.74 -44.34
N LEU A 65 -23.43 -16.87 -44.30
CA LEU A 65 -24.11 -17.35 -43.08
C LEU A 65 -23.11 -17.58 -41.94
N LEU A 66 -22.00 -18.28 -42.20
CA LEU A 66 -20.99 -18.57 -41.19
C LEU A 66 -20.28 -17.30 -40.70
N THR A 67 -19.98 -16.36 -41.59
CA THR A 67 -19.40 -15.06 -41.23
C THR A 67 -20.39 -14.23 -40.41
N TRP A 68 -21.68 -14.27 -40.76
CA TRP A 68 -22.73 -13.60 -39.98
C TRP A 68 -22.88 -14.21 -38.58
N LEU A 69 -22.91 -15.54 -38.46
CA LEU A 69 -22.95 -16.25 -37.18
C LEU A 69 -21.71 -15.96 -36.32
N PHE A 70 -20.53 -15.99 -36.94
CA PHE A 70 -19.27 -15.66 -36.28
C PHE A 70 -19.26 -14.20 -35.80
N GLY A 71 -19.64 -13.27 -36.67
CA GLY A 71 -19.75 -11.86 -36.35
C GLY A 71 -20.73 -11.60 -35.21
N ARG A 72 -21.91 -12.24 -35.25
CA ARG A 72 -22.94 -12.11 -34.22
C ARG A 72 -22.50 -12.68 -32.86
N LYS A 73 -21.76 -13.78 -32.85
CA LYS A 73 -21.40 -14.49 -31.61
C LYS A 73 -20.10 -14.04 -30.97
N TYR A 74 -19.09 -13.70 -31.78
CA TYR A 74 -17.72 -13.48 -31.31
C TYR A 74 -17.20 -12.06 -31.53
N VAL A 75 -17.69 -11.35 -32.56
CA VAL A 75 -17.23 -9.99 -32.89
C VAL A 75 -18.10 -8.90 -32.25
N ARG A 76 -19.42 -9.09 -32.22
CA ARG A 76 -20.32 -8.16 -31.53
C ARG A 76 -20.21 -8.33 -30.03
N THR A 77 -19.73 -7.29 -29.36
CA THR A 77 -19.58 -7.22 -27.90
C THR A 77 -20.82 -6.69 -27.20
N ASP A 78 -21.84 -6.27 -27.95
CA ASP A 78 -23.08 -5.71 -27.41
C ASP A 78 -23.78 -6.72 -26.48
N GLY A 79 -23.85 -6.40 -25.18
CA GLY A 79 -24.46 -7.26 -24.17
C GLY A 79 -23.57 -8.39 -23.64
N ARG A 80 -22.28 -8.41 -23.97
CA ARG A 80 -21.31 -9.35 -23.37
C ARG A 80 -20.79 -8.80 -22.03
N ALA A 81 -20.81 -9.65 -21.00
CA ALA A 81 -20.16 -9.37 -19.73
C ALA A 81 -18.65 -9.63 -19.83
N PHE A 82 -17.86 -8.72 -19.27
CA PHE A 82 -16.41 -8.84 -19.15
C PHE A 82 -16.04 -9.20 -17.73
N ASP A 83 -15.19 -10.22 -17.58
CA ASP A 83 -14.65 -10.63 -16.28
C ASP A 83 -13.31 -9.91 -16.09
N PHE A 84 -13.26 -9.00 -15.11
CA PHE A 84 -12.03 -8.37 -14.64
C PHE A 84 -11.61 -9.01 -13.30
N PRO A 85 -10.34 -8.88 -12.86
CA PRO A 85 -9.89 -9.46 -11.61
C PRO A 85 -10.69 -9.03 -10.38
N TYR A 86 -11.29 -7.82 -10.41
CA TYR A 86 -12.14 -7.35 -9.32
C TYR A 86 -13.42 -6.67 -9.82
N ARG A 87 -13.37 -5.39 -10.23
CA ARG A 87 -14.50 -4.68 -10.88
C ARG A 87 -14.10 -4.17 -12.25
N VAL A 88 -15.06 -4.11 -13.16
CA VAL A 88 -14.88 -3.43 -14.46
C VAL A 88 -14.92 -1.92 -14.26
N PRO A 89 -14.02 -1.14 -14.89
CA PRO A 89 -14.04 0.32 -14.81
C PRO A 89 -15.36 0.89 -15.34
N LYS A 90 -15.97 1.80 -14.58
CA LYS A 90 -17.23 2.45 -14.97
C LYS A 90 -17.10 3.23 -16.29
N GLN A 91 -15.91 3.77 -16.57
CA GLN A 91 -15.61 4.52 -17.79
C GLN A 91 -15.66 3.64 -19.05
N ALA A 92 -15.45 2.33 -18.92
CA ALA A 92 -15.47 1.40 -20.05
C ALA A 92 -16.89 1.20 -20.63
N LYS A 93 -17.93 1.50 -19.85
CA LYS A 93 -19.34 1.33 -20.25
C LYS A 93 -19.66 -0.08 -20.80
N VAL A 94 -19.05 -1.10 -20.21
CA VAL A 94 -19.33 -2.51 -20.51
C VAL A 94 -19.98 -3.20 -19.31
N LEU A 95 -20.60 -4.35 -19.56
CA LEU A 95 -21.20 -5.17 -18.52
C LEU A 95 -20.11 -5.86 -17.70
N ASP A 96 -20.33 -5.92 -16.38
CA ASP A 96 -19.39 -6.47 -15.41
C ASP A 96 -19.79 -7.89 -15.01
N GLY A 97 -18.97 -8.87 -15.38
CA GLY A 97 -19.15 -10.28 -15.06
C GLY A 97 -19.02 -10.59 -13.56
N SER A 98 -18.32 -9.77 -12.78
CA SER A 98 -18.21 -9.92 -11.32
C SER A 98 -19.47 -9.47 -10.57
N SER A 99 -20.39 -8.81 -11.27
CA SER A 99 -21.67 -8.34 -10.74
C SER A 99 -22.81 -9.33 -11.05
N ASN A 100 -23.98 -9.16 -10.41
CA ASN A 100 -25.23 -9.93 -10.58
C ASN A 100 -25.40 -10.67 -11.93
N LYS A 101 -24.76 -11.84 -12.07
CA LYS A 101 -24.74 -12.69 -13.28
C LYS A 101 -24.36 -11.95 -14.58
N GLY A 102 -23.47 -10.96 -14.53
CA GLY A 102 -23.01 -10.24 -15.71
C GLY A 102 -24.02 -9.25 -16.31
N LYS A 103 -25.08 -8.90 -15.58
CA LYS A 103 -26.18 -8.06 -16.11
C LYS A 103 -26.08 -6.59 -15.74
N SER A 104 -25.17 -6.21 -14.84
CA SER A 104 -25.00 -4.82 -14.45
C SER A 104 -23.74 -4.22 -15.07
N MET A 105 -23.75 -2.90 -15.21
CA MET A 105 -22.62 -2.16 -15.78
C MET A 105 -21.45 -2.12 -14.80
N GLY A 106 -20.23 -1.99 -15.32
CA GLY A 106 -19.02 -1.76 -14.53
C GLY A 106 -19.19 -0.67 -13.47
N SER A 107 -18.84 -0.99 -12.23
CA SER A 107 -18.96 -0.11 -11.07
C SER A 107 -17.62 0.38 -10.53
N GLY A 108 -16.50 -0.05 -11.12
CA GLY A 108 -15.15 0.30 -10.68
C GLY A 108 -14.87 1.79 -10.84
N ILE A 109 -14.53 2.46 -9.74
CA ILE A 109 -14.23 3.89 -9.70
C ILE A 109 -12.79 4.18 -9.24
N ALA A 110 -12.27 3.43 -8.26
CA ALA A 110 -10.89 3.62 -7.76
C ALA A 110 -9.96 2.56 -8.32
N TYR A 111 -8.82 2.99 -8.87
CA TYR A 111 -7.80 2.09 -9.38
C TYR A 111 -6.87 1.67 -8.25
N LEU A 112 -6.74 0.36 -8.02
CA LEU A 112 -5.87 -0.20 -6.97
C LEU A 112 -4.52 -0.65 -7.51
N GLY A 113 -4.45 -1.11 -8.75
CA GLY A 113 -3.23 -1.65 -9.33
C GLY A 113 -3.50 -2.56 -10.52
N ASN A 114 -2.49 -3.33 -10.90
CA ASN A 114 -2.62 -4.35 -11.94
C ASN A 114 -2.42 -5.74 -11.34
N ASP A 115 -3.20 -6.71 -11.82
CA ASP A 115 -2.97 -8.11 -11.48
C ASP A 115 -1.60 -8.58 -12.01
N LEU A 116 -0.93 -9.43 -11.23
CA LEU A 116 0.42 -9.88 -11.58
C LEU A 116 0.42 -10.92 -12.70
N GLU A 117 -0.62 -11.76 -12.78
CA GLU A 117 -0.72 -12.87 -13.73
C GLU A 117 -1.35 -12.44 -15.05
N THR A 118 -2.51 -11.81 -15.01
CA THR A 118 -3.26 -11.39 -16.20
C THR A 118 -2.81 -10.04 -16.73
N LYS A 119 -2.10 -9.24 -15.92
CA LYS A 119 -1.74 -7.84 -16.21
C LYS A 119 -2.95 -6.92 -16.42
N GLU A 120 -4.15 -7.38 -16.05
CA GLU A 120 -5.37 -6.59 -16.14
C GLU A 120 -5.46 -5.63 -14.95
N GLN A 121 -6.18 -4.53 -15.16
CA GLN A 121 -6.36 -3.51 -14.14
C GLN A 121 -7.34 -3.97 -13.06
N VAL A 122 -7.05 -3.60 -11.83
CA VAL A 122 -7.86 -3.90 -10.64
C VAL A 122 -8.52 -2.63 -10.17
N TYR A 123 -9.85 -2.56 -10.32
CA TYR A 123 -10.66 -1.44 -9.84
C TYR A 123 -11.58 -1.86 -8.71
N SER A 124 -11.81 -0.96 -7.76
CA SER A 124 -12.78 -1.10 -6.68
C SER A 124 -14.01 -0.22 -6.92
N GLY A 125 -15.20 -0.73 -6.57
CA GLY A 125 -16.46 -0.03 -6.71
C GLY A 125 -16.80 0.84 -5.49
N ASP A 126 -17.74 1.77 -5.64
CA ASP A 126 -18.18 2.67 -4.56
C ASP A 126 -18.69 1.92 -3.31
N SER A 127 -19.47 0.85 -3.49
CA SER A 127 -19.95 0.03 -2.37
C SER A 127 -18.80 -0.65 -1.62
N ASP A 128 -17.77 -1.07 -2.36
CA ASP A 128 -16.62 -1.79 -1.83
C ASP A 128 -15.68 -0.82 -1.07
N LEU A 129 -15.53 0.42 -1.57
CA LEU A 129 -14.73 1.47 -0.92
C LEU A 129 -15.36 1.98 0.38
N ARG A 130 -16.70 1.90 0.51
CA ARG A 130 -17.41 2.27 1.75
C ARG A 130 -17.23 1.24 2.87
N THR A 131 -16.80 0.02 2.55
CA THR A 131 -16.51 -1.05 3.53
C THR A 131 -15.04 -1.07 3.90
N HIS A 132 -14.51 0.03 4.47
CA HIS A 132 -13.15 0.23 5.02
C HIS A 132 -12.05 -0.72 4.51
N MET A 133 -11.07 -0.21 3.77
CA MET A 133 -9.93 -1.00 3.30
C MET A 133 -8.83 -1.11 4.37
N LEU A 134 -8.49 -2.34 4.76
CA LEU A 134 -7.31 -2.61 5.58
C LEU A 134 -6.13 -2.97 4.68
N VAL A 135 -5.09 -2.14 4.71
CA VAL A 135 -3.82 -2.40 4.01
C VAL A 135 -2.79 -2.81 5.06
N LEU A 136 -2.37 -4.07 5.01
CA LEU A 136 -1.30 -4.55 5.87
C LEU A 136 0.02 -4.35 5.14
N GLY A 137 0.76 -3.35 5.59
CA GLY A 137 2.14 -3.09 5.18
C GLY A 137 3.01 -2.92 6.41
N THR A 138 4.27 -3.35 6.31
CA THR A 138 5.26 -3.13 7.36
C THR A 138 5.87 -1.74 7.19
N THR A 139 6.14 -1.04 8.29
CA THR A 139 6.81 0.27 8.30
C THR A 139 8.17 0.22 7.60
N GLY A 140 8.51 1.28 6.84
CA GLY A 140 9.88 1.43 6.29
C GLY A 140 10.18 0.64 5.03
N SER A 141 9.19 0.46 4.16
CA SER A 141 9.42 -0.31 2.94
C SER A 141 10.46 0.36 2.01
N GLY A 142 10.82 1.63 2.25
CA GLY A 142 12.12 2.19 1.85
C GLY A 142 13.29 1.54 2.57
N LYS A 143 13.62 0.27 2.33
CA LYS A 143 14.60 -0.51 3.14
C LYS A 143 16.00 0.12 3.06
N PRO A 144 16.40 0.94 4.04
CA PRO A 144 17.65 1.68 3.95
C PRO A 144 18.79 0.73 4.32
N GLN A 145 19.86 0.78 3.55
CA GLN A 145 21.05 -0.01 3.83
C GLN A 145 22.23 0.89 4.14
N PRO A 146 23.16 0.40 4.97
CA PRO A 146 24.41 1.10 5.21
C PRO A 146 25.11 1.42 3.89
N VAL A 147 25.75 2.58 3.79
CA VAL A 147 26.50 2.97 2.59
C VAL A 147 27.62 1.99 2.23
N HIS A 148 28.10 1.18 3.18
CA HIS A 148 29.11 0.16 2.93
C HIS A 148 28.56 -1.22 2.55
N ALA A 149 27.23 -1.43 2.62
CA ALA A 149 26.61 -2.69 2.19
C ALA A 149 26.86 -2.92 0.70
N ASN A 150 27.05 -4.16 0.25
CA ASN A 150 27.23 -4.45 -1.17
C ASN A 150 25.90 -4.74 -1.87
N VAL A 151 25.83 -4.31 -3.12
CA VAL A 151 24.73 -4.56 -4.05
C VAL A 151 25.30 -5.28 -5.27
N LEU A 152 24.61 -6.32 -5.72
CA LEU A 152 25.05 -7.10 -6.86
C LEU A 152 24.75 -6.33 -8.16
N THR A 153 25.79 -6.06 -8.93
CA THR A 153 25.71 -5.49 -10.28
C THR A 153 26.18 -6.53 -11.32
N PRO A 154 25.90 -6.33 -12.62
CA PRO A 154 26.38 -7.24 -13.66
C PRO A 154 27.90 -7.43 -13.69
N SER A 155 28.65 -6.41 -13.26
CA SER A 155 30.11 -6.40 -13.14
C SER A 155 30.63 -6.96 -11.82
N GLY A 156 29.76 -7.40 -10.91
CA GLY A 156 30.11 -7.87 -9.57
C GLY A 156 29.53 -6.99 -8.45
N TYR A 157 29.99 -7.17 -7.22
CA TYR A 157 29.48 -6.42 -6.08
C TYR A 157 30.05 -4.99 -6.05
N ARG A 158 29.19 -3.99 -5.90
CA ARG A 158 29.55 -2.59 -5.65
C ARG A 158 28.96 -2.13 -4.32
N ARG A 159 29.62 -1.20 -3.64
CA ARG A 159 29.09 -0.66 -2.38
C ARG A 159 27.89 0.23 -2.66
N MET A 160 26.92 0.18 -1.75
CA MET A 160 25.71 0.96 -1.78
C MET A 160 26.02 2.45 -1.93
N GLY A 161 27.00 2.97 -1.20
CA GLY A 161 27.49 4.35 -1.24
C GLY A 161 28.01 4.82 -2.60
N ASP A 162 28.51 3.89 -3.40
CA ASP A 162 29.16 4.17 -4.69
C ASP A 162 28.18 4.09 -5.87
N LEU A 163 26.92 3.71 -5.63
CA LEU A 163 25.90 3.62 -6.68
C LEU A 163 25.31 5.00 -6.99
N ALA A 164 25.03 5.27 -8.26
CA ALA A 164 24.39 6.48 -8.74
C ALA A 164 23.14 6.18 -9.59
N PRO A 165 22.21 7.13 -9.74
CA PRO A 165 21.16 7.01 -10.76
C PRO A 165 21.78 6.75 -12.14
N GLY A 166 21.26 5.77 -12.86
CA GLY A 166 21.82 5.29 -14.13
C GLY A 166 22.68 4.01 -14.01
N ASP A 167 23.17 3.66 -12.81
CA ASP A 167 23.86 2.38 -12.59
C ASP A 167 22.88 1.20 -12.68
N VAL A 168 23.36 0.03 -13.09
CA VAL A 168 22.54 -1.17 -13.27
C VAL A 168 22.81 -2.20 -12.16
N VAL A 169 21.75 -2.76 -11.58
CA VAL A 169 21.80 -3.79 -10.53
C VAL A 169 21.09 -5.07 -10.96
N CYS A 170 21.45 -6.20 -10.36
CA CYS A 170 20.81 -7.49 -10.64
C CYS A 170 19.52 -7.65 -9.82
N THR A 171 18.50 -8.23 -10.45
CA THR A 171 17.21 -8.53 -9.82
C THR A 171 17.05 -10.03 -9.53
N PRO A 172 16.24 -10.44 -8.53
CA PRO A 172 16.07 -11.84 -8.13
C PRO A 172 15.53 -12.75 -9.24
N SER A 173 14.84 -12.15 -10.21
CA SER A 173 14.34 -12.81 -11.43
C SER A 173 15.46 -13.22 -12.40
N GLY A 174 16.72 -12.86 -12.11
CA GLY A 174 17.88 -13.13 -12.96
C GLY A 174 18.08 -12.11 -14.08
N ASN A 175 17.30 -11.02 -14.07
CA ASN A 175 17.42 -9.88 -14.98
C ASN A 175 18.22 -8.75 -14.31
N THR A 176 18.33 -7.61 -14.99
CA THR A 176 19.02 -6.41 -14.52
C THR A 176 18.11 -5.21 -14.61
N ALA A 177 18.21 -4.27 -13.68
CA ALA A 177 17.41 -3.05 -13.61
C ALA A 177 18.30 -1.82 -13.37
N CYS A 178 17.94 -0.70 -13.97
CA CYS A 178 18.60 0.59 -13.79
C CYS A 178 18.13 1.24 -12.49
N ILE A 179 19.06 1.86 -11.76
CA ILE A 179 18.77 2.72 -10.62
C ILE A 179 18.17 4.02 -11.15
N VAL A 180 16.91 4.26 -10.81
CA VAL A 180 16.17 5.49 -11.13
C VAL A 180 16.55 6.60 -10.15
N ARG A 181 16.73 6.25 -8.87
CA ARG A 181 16.94 7.25 -7.82
C ARG A 181 17.75 6.71 -6.64
N VAL A 182 18.51 7.59 -6.02
CA VAL A 182 19.25 7.36 -4.78
C VAL A 182 18.72 8.32 -3.70
N LEU A 183 18.37 7.79 -2.53
CA LEU A 183 17.75 8.53 -1.42
C LEU A 183 18.60 8.41 -0.15
N PRO A 184 19.26 9.48 0.34
CA PRO A 184 19.97 9.46 1.61
C PRO A 184 18.99 9.42 2.79
N GLN A 185 19.29 8.62 3.82
CA GLN A 185 18.38 8.34 4.95
C GLN A 185 18.98 8.67 6.32
N GLY A 186 20.10 9.40 6.35
CA GLY A 186 20.78 9.81 7.58
C GLY A 186 21.45 8.66 8.33
N GLU A 187 21.80 8.88 9.59
CA GLU A 187 22.38 7.85 10.46
C GLU A 187 21.31 7.05 11.18
N GLN A 188 21.33 5.74 10.99
CA GLN A 188 20.38 4.81 11.59
C GLN A 188 21.11 3.71 12.34
N GLU A 189 20.44 3.12 13.34
CA GLU A 189 20.95 1.94 14.04
C GLU A 189 20.85 0.71 13.14
N VAL A 190 21.98 0.04 12.97
CA VAL A 190 22.14 -1.12 12.11
C VAL A 190 22.42 -2.34 12.96
N TRP A 191 21.86 -3.46 12.53
CA TRP A 191 21.99 -4.76 13.15
C TRP A 191 22.60 -5.73 12.14
N ALA A 192 23.57 -6.50 12.59
CA ALA A 192 24.19 -7.57 11.81
C ALA A 192 23.49 -8.88 12.11
N VAL A 193 22.82 -9.43 11.10
CA VAL A 193 22.22 -10.76 11.10
C VAL A 193 23.27 -11.76 10.63
N GLN A 194 23.75 -12.60 11.53
CA GLN A 194 24.77 -13.61 11.24
C GLN A 194 24.12 -15.00 11.10
N THR A 195 24.43 -15.69 10.00
CA THR A 195 24.03 -17.09 9.76
C THR A 195 25.03 -18.06 10.41
N ARG A 196 24.60 -19.29 10.70
CA ARG A 196 25.47 -20.35 11.27
C ARG A 196 26.65 -20.75 10.40
N ASP A 197 26.59 -20.48 9.10
CA ASP A 197 27.69 -20.70 8.17
C ASP A 197 28.68 -19.52 8.11
N GLY A 198 28.55 -18.55 9.01
CA GLY A 198 29.51 -17.45 9.24
C GLY A 198 29.24 -16.18 8.44
N ARG A 199 28.26 -16.17 7.53
CA ARG A 199 27.92 -14.99 6.71
C ARG A 199 27.15 -13.96 7.55
N LYS A 200 27.25 -12.69 7.15
CA LYS A 200 26.63 -11.55 7.84
C LYS A 200 25.94 -10.65 6.83
N ALA A 201 24.69 -10.29 7.12
CA ALA A 201 23.95 -9.27 6.39
C ALA A 201 23.53 -8.18 7.38
N GLU A 202 23.61 -6.92 6.97
CA GLU A 202 23.34 -5.77 7.83
C GLU A 202 22.06 -5.06 7.39
N GLY A 203 21.22 -4.70 8.36
CA GLY A 203 19.98 -3.99 8.11
C GLY A 203 19.53 -3.20 9.34
N THR A 204 18.63 -2.26 9.14
CA THR A 204 18.00 -1.51 10.24
C THR A 204 17.06 -2.41 11.05
N GLY A 205 16.64 -1.95 12.24
CA GLY A 205 15.75 -2.73 13.12
C GLY A 205 14.43 -3.15 12.44
N ASP A 206 13.90 -2.25 11.61
CA ASP A 206 12.69 -2.44 10.79
C ASP A 206 12.93 -3.19 9.47
N HIS A 207 14.17 -3.59 9.17
CA HIS A 207 14.48 -4.31 7.93
C HIS A 207 13.78 -5.68 7.92
N LEU A 208 12.99 -5.94 6.87
CA LEU A 208 12.25 -7.19 6.73
C LEU A 208 13.05 -8.30 6.09
N TRP A 209 12.97 -9.47 6.71
CA TRP A 209 13.53 -10.73 6.25
C TRP A 209 12.41 -11.75 6.12
N ARG A 210 12.40 -12.48 5.01
CA ARG A 210 11.60 -13.70 4.92
C ARG A 210 12.32 -14.77 5.72
N VAL A 211 11.66 -15.42 6.65
CA VAL A 211 12.24 -16.45 7.52
C VAL A 211 11.34 -17.69 7.60
N ILE A 212 11.90 -18.84 7.95
CA ILE A 212 11.14 -19.99 8.46
C ILE A 212 11.33 -20.06 9.97
N VAL A 213 10.22 -20.14 10.68
CA VAL A 213 10.15 -20.35 12.13
C VAL A 213 9.05 -21.37 12.35
N ASP A 214 9.30 -22.41 13.14
CA ASP A 214 8.33 -23.47 13.43
C ASP A 214 7.74 -24.10 12.14
N GLU A 215 8.59 -24.38 11.15
CA GLU A 215 8.24 -24.96 9.83
C GLU A 215 7.35 -24.08 8.92
N GLU A 216 7.00 -22.87 9.35
CA GLU A 216 6.21 -21.92 8.55
C GLU A 216 7.05 -20.74 8.05
N ALA A 217 6.84 -20.37 6.78
CA ALA A 217 7.47 -19.20 6.18
C ALA A 217 6.71 -17.92 6.53
N ARG A 218 7.38 -16.96 7.19
CA ARG A 218 6.83 -15.67 7.60
C ARG A 218 7.80 -14.54 7.26
N THR A 219 7.32 -13.32 7.07
CA THR A 219 8.17 -12.14 6.87
C THR A 219 8.19 -11.35 8.17
N VAL A 220 9.37 -11.11 8.72
CA VAL A 220 9.56 -10.49 10.04
C VAL A 220 10.66 -9.43 10.00
N THR A 221 10.63 -8.47 10.93
CA THR A 221 11.68 -7.44 11.05
C THR A 221 12.92 -7.97 11.77
N THR A 222 14.06 -7.28 11.66
CA THR A 222 15.28 -7.61 12.41
C THR A 222 15.04 -7.63 13.92
N ASP A 223 14.21 -6.71 14.44
CA ASP A 223 13.82 -6.69 15.85
C ASP A 223 13.05 -7.95 16.25
N VAL A 224 12.11 -8.42 15.42
CA VAL A 224 11.36 -9.65 15.68
C VAL A 224 12.27 -10.89 15.61
N ILE A 225 13.25 -10.92 14.69
CA ILE A 225 14.25 -12.01 14.67
C ILE A 225 15.04 -12.05 15.98
N ARG A 226 15.43 -10.89 16.53
CA ARG A 226 16.14 -10.81 17.80
C ARG A 226 15.30 -11.41 18.94
N GLU A 227 14.02 -11.07 19.00
CA GLU A 227 13.09 -11.62 20.00
C GLU A 227 12.93 -13.14 19.85
N LEU A 228 12.77 -13.64 18.62
CA LEU A 228 12.62 -15.06 18.34
C LEU A 228 13.88 -15.86 18.72
N LEU A 229 15.06 -15.33 18.43
CA LEU A 229 16.33 -15.94 18.84
C LEU A 229 16.51 -15.90 20.36
N ALA A 230 16.09 -14.82 21.03
CA ALA A 230 16.12 -14.71 22.49
C ALA A 230 15.18 -15.71 23.18
N GLN A 231 14.06 -16.06 22.54
CA GLN A 231 13.14 -17.12 22.97
C GLN A 231 13.68 -18.54 22.66
N GLY A 232 14.88 -18.67 22.08
CA GLY A 232 15.49 -19.96 21.73
C GLY A 232 14.90 -20.61 20.48
N LYS A 233 14.09 -19.89 19.68
CA LYS A 233 13.51 -20.43 18.44
C LYS A 233 14.55 -20.50 17.33
N GLN A 234 14.46 -21.54 16.51
CA GLN A 234 15.30 -21.67 15.32
C GLN A 234 14.70 -20.83 14.18
N VAL A 235 15.42 -19.78 13.79
CA VAL A 235 15.06 -18.92 12.65
C VAL A 235 15.93 -19.26 11.46
N MET A 236 15.32 -19.55 10.31
CA MET A 236 16.02 -19.87 9.07
C MET A 236 15.79 -18.76 8.04
N ILE A 237 16.81 -18.37 7.27
CA ILE A 237 16.73 -17.32 6.25
C ILE A 237 16.98 -17.90 4.85
N PRO A 238 16.30 -17.41 3.78
CA PRO A 238 16.53 -17.92 2.44
C PRO A 238 17.82 -17.31 1.91
N ARG A 239 18.67 -18.18 1.38
CA ARG A 239 19.90 -17.84 0.70
C ARG A 239 19.76 -18.24 -0.75
N PHE A 240 20.04 -17.34 -1.68
CA PHE A 240 20.12 -17.70 -3.07
C PHE A 240 21.37 -18.57 -3.31
N HIS A 241 21.37 -19.34 -4.38
CA HIS A 241 22.52 -20.13 -4.75
C HIS A 241 22.52 -20.23 -6.25
N GLN A 242 23.55 -19.69 -6.88
CA GLN A 242 23.74 -19.77 -8.32
C GLN A 242 24.92 -20.71 -8.64
N PRO A 243 24.68 -22.02 -8.76
CA PRO A 243 25.71 -22.96 -9.16
C PRO A 243 26.07 -22.76 -10.65
N LYS A 244 27.35 -23.02 -11.01
CA LYS A 244 27.86 -22.81 -12.39
C LYS A 244 27.10 -23.58 -13.49
N LEU A 245 26.45 -24.69 -13.15
CA LEU A 245 25.85 -25.65 -14.09
C LEU A 245 24.37 -25.95 -13.82
N ALA A 246 23.71 -25.25 -12.89
CA ALA A 246 22.31 -25.49 -12.56
C ALA A 246 21.55 -24.15 -12.35
N PRO A 247 20.21 -24.14 -12.53
CA PRO A 247 19.41 -22.95 -12.31
C PRO A 247 19.51 -22.48 -10.85
N PRO A 248 19.43 -21.16 -10.59
CA PRO A 248 19.51 -20.65 -9.25
C PRO A 248 18.36 -21.16 -8.39
N TYR A 249 18.65 -21.47 -7.13
CA TYR A 249 17.66 -21.94 -6.17
C TYR A 249 17.91 -21.33 -4.79
N CYS A 250 16.86 -21.21 -3.99
CA CYS A 250 16.98 -20.74 -2.61
C CYS A 250 17.13 -21.91 -1.63
N ARG A 251 18.12 -21.85 -0.74
CA ARG A 251 18.30 -22.77 0.38
C ARG A 251 18.09 -22.03 1.70
N TRP A 252 17.40 -22.65 2.64
CA TRP A 252 17.19 -22.09 3.97
C TRP A 252 18.40 -22.39 4.87
N ILE A 253 18.90 -21.37 5.58
CA ILE A 253 20.06 -21.47 6.46
C ILE A 253 19.71 -20.94 7.84
N PRO A 254 20.09 -21.64 8.93
CA PRO A 254 19.81 -21.17 10.29
C PRO A 254 20.62 -19.93 10.64
N LEU A 255 19.97 -19.00 11.35
CA LEU A 255 20.62 -17.87 11.98
C LEU A 255 21.42 -18.31 13.22
N ALA A 256 22.56 -17.65 13.41
CA ALA A 256 23.41 -17.81 14.58
C ALA A 256 23.13 -16.72 15.61
N SER A 257 23.06 -15.47 15.19
CA SER A 257 22.88 -14.32 16.07
C SER A 257 22.43 -13.07 15.32
N VAL A 258 21.85 -12.12 16.06
CA VAL A 258 21.65 -10.75 15.62
C VAL A 258 22.39 -9.86 16.61
N THR A 259 23.42 -9.14 16.16
CA THR A 259 24.22 -8.27 17.02
C THR A 259 24.14 -6.82 16.57
N PRO A 260 24.17 -5.84 17.49
CA PRO A 260 24.23 -4.44 17.10
C PRO A 260 25.50 -4.18 16.28
N ALA A 261 25.35 -3.55 15.12
CA ALA A 261 26.45 -3.19 14.22
C ALA A 261 26.84 -1.70 14.34
N GLY A 262 26.13 -0.93 15.17
CA GLY A 262 26.38 0.49 15.42
C GLY A 262 25.48 1.41 14.59
N ARG A 263 25.74 2.72 14.68
CA ARG A 263 25.03 3.73 13.89
C ARG A 263 25.81 4.02 12.62
N HIS A 264 25.18 3.81 11.47
CA HIS A 264 25.80 4.04 10.16
C HIS A 264 24.93 4.93 9.30
N LYS A 265 25.57 5.66 8.38
CA LYS A 265 24.85 6.39 7.33
C LYS A 265 24.19 5.38 6.39
N CYS A 266 22.88 5.48 6.25
CA CYS A 266 22.09 4.62 5.40
C CYS A 266 21.52 5.38 4.20
N ARG A 267 21.25 4.66 3.11
CA ARG A 267 20.59 5.17 1.91
C ARG A 267 19.74 4.09 1.26
N CYS A 268 18.74 4.50 0.48
CA CYS A 268 17.94 3.62 -0.36
C CYS A 268 18.27 3.86 -1.83
N ILE A 269 18.04 2.84 -2.65
CA ILE A 269 18.05 2.95 -4.11
C ILE A 269 16.69 2.49 -4.64
N GLU A 270 16.25 3.13 -5.71
CA GLU A 270 15.01 2.83 -6.43
C GLU A 270 15.37 2.38 -7.83
N ILE A 271 14.79 1.29 -8.29
CA ILE A 271 15.12 0.65 -9.57
C ILE A 271 13.89 0.51 -10.46
N ASP A 272 14.11 0.49 -11.78
CA ASP A 272 13.09 0.37 -12.83
C ASP A 272 12.64 -1.09 -13.09
N ASP A 273 12.53 -1.89 -12.03
CA ASP A 273 12.02 -3.26 -12.11
C ASP A 273 10.55 -3.31 -11.65
N PRO A 274 9.65 -4.05 -12.33
CA PRO A 274 8.24 -4.16 -11.94
C PRO A 274 7.99 -4.69 -10.53
N GLU A 275 8.95 -5.44 -9.95
CA GLU A 275 8.88 -5.94 -8.58
C GLU A 275 9.58 -4.97 -7.60
N HIS A 276 10.34 -4.00 -8.10
CA HIS A 276 11.18 -3.05 -7.36
C HIS A 276 12.19 -3.74 -6.42
N LEU A 277 12.67 -4.92 -6.81
CA LEU A 277 13.51 -5.81 -6.02
C LEU A 277 14.96 -5.83 -6.55
N TYR A 278 15.94 -5.48 -5.72
CA TYR A 278 17.36 -5.62 -6.04
C TYR A 278 18.08 -6.58 -5.08
N ILE A 279 19.15 -7.21 -5.57
CA ILE A 279 19.95 -8.18 -4.82
C ILE A 279 21.04 -7.45 -4.02
N THR A 280 21.03 -7.65 -2.71
CA THR A 280 21.97 -7.04 -1.76
C THR A 280 22.84 -8.12 -1.08
N ASP A 281 23.77 -7.73 -0.19
CA ASP A 281 24.65 -8.65 0.56
C ASP A 281 23.94 -9.95 0.96
N ASN A 282 24.54 -11.09 0.56
CA ASN A 282 24.01 -12.45 0.75
C ASN A 282 22.62 -12.74 0.13
N GLU A 283 22.30 -12.04 -0.95
CA GLU A 283 21.26 -12.39 -1.92
C GLU A 283 19.80 -12.19 -1.44
N LEU A 284 19.54 -11.06 -0.78
CA LEU A 284 18.24 -10.71 -0.19
C LEU A 284 17.52 -9.58 -0.95
N VAL A 285 16.22 -9.39 -0.68
CA VAL A 285 15.25 -8.71 -1.56
C VAL A 285 14.32 -7.72 -0.83
N THR A 286 14.02 -6.51 -1.39
CA THR A 286 13.36 -5.38 -0.66
C THR A 286 12.38 -4.50 -1.49
N HIS A 287 11.31 -3.88 -0.91
CA HIS A 287 10.19 -3.18 -1.64
C HIS A 287 9.70 -1.84 -1.05
N ASN A 288 9.54 -0.75 -1.86
CA ASN A 288 8.98 0.66 -1.74
C ASN A 288 7.50 0.93 -1.30
N THR A 289 7.19 1.98 -0.48
CA THR A 289 5.83 2.30 0.05
C THR A 289 5.17 3.37 -0.83
N GLU A 290 4.51 2.96 -1.92
CA GLU A 290 3.88 3.88 -2.89
C GLU A 290 2.35 3.73 -2.96
N PHE A 291 1.82 2.66 -2.37
CA PHE A 291 0.40 2.31 -2.49
C PHE A 291 -0.55 3.36 -1.88
N LEU A 292 -0.27 3.84 -0.65
CA LEU A 292 -1.14 4.81 0.02
C LEU A 292 -1.17 6.17 -0.68
N LEU A 293 -0.04 6.61 -1.25
CA LEU A 293 0.01 7.82 -2.08
C LEU A 293 -0.79 7.63 -3.38
N GLY A 294 -0.77 6.43 -3.97
CA GLY A 294 -1.63 6.09 -5.11
C GLY A 294 -3.13 6.20 -4.78
N LEU A 295 -3.55 5.79 -3.58
CA LEU A 295 -4.94 5.97 -3.14
C LEU A 295 -5.31 7.44 -2.94
N VAL A 296 -4.41 8.24 -2.39
CA VAL A 296 -4.61 9.69 -2.25
C VAL A 296 -4.73 10.36 -3.61
N PHE A 297 -3.89 9.97 -4.57
CA PHE A 297 -3.98 10.49 -5.93
C PHE A 297 -5.31 10.13 -6.60
N ASN A 298 -5.81 8.90 -6.40
CA ASN A 298 -7.16 8.51 -6.87
C ASN A 298 -8.24 9.45 -6.32
N ALA A 299 -8.20 9.76 -5.02
CA ALA A 299 -9.15 10.67 -4.37
C ALA A 299 -9.07 12.09 -4.98
N LEU A 300 -7.86 12.63 -5.16
CA LEU A 300 -7.69 13.96 -5.73
C LEU A 300 -8.17 14.05 -7.18
N VAL A 301 -7.89 13.04 -8.02
CA VAL A 301 -8.32 12.97 -9.43
C VAL A 301 -9.84 12.93 -9.55
N GLN A 302 -10.52 12.31 -8.59
CA GLN A 302 -11.98 12.24 -8.54
C GLN A 302 -12.62 13.47 -7.88
N ASN A 303 -11.84 14.52 -7.65
CA ASN A 303 -12.26 15.75 -6.98
C ASN A 303 -12.84 15.51 -5.57
N THR A 304 -12.27 14.53 -4.85
CA THR A 304 -12.61 14.24 -3.45
C THR A 304 -11.52 14.77 -2.52
N GLY A 305 -11.78 14.76 -1.21
CA GLY A 305 -10.80 15.07 -0.18
C GLY A 305 -10.33 13.79 0.54
N CYS A 306 -9.13 13.84 1.13
CA CYS A 306 -8.62 12.79 1.98
C CYS A 306 -8.08 13.37 3.28
N ILE A 307 -8.23 12.64 4.38
CA ILE A 307 -7.52 12.90 5.63
C ILE A 307 -6.40 11.86 5.72
N TYR A 308 -5.16 12.32 5.79
CA TYR A 308 -4.00 11.45 5.94
C TYR A 308 -3.37 11.68 7.30
N VAL A 309 -3.33 10.63 8.13
CA VAL A 309 -2.69 10.66 9.44
C VAL A 309 -1.44 9.79 9.38
N ASP A 310 -0.27 10.41 9.50
CA ASP A 310 1.01 9.71 9.52
C ASP A 310 1.55 9.59 10.94
N GLY A 311 1.41 8.41 11.53
CA GLY A 311 2.01 8.09 12.83
C GLY A 311 3.52 7.82 12.77
N LYS A 312 4.10 7.68 11.56
CA LYS A 312 5.55 7.47 11.40
C LYS A 312 6.34 8.78 11.50
N GLY A 313 5.71 9.89 11.14
CA GLY A 313 6.33 11.20 11.16
C GLY A 313 7.37 11.42 10.06
N ASP A 314 7.07 10.99 8.82
CA ASP A 314 7.95 11.21 7.68
C ASP A 314 7.79 12.65 7.12
N PRO A 315 8.80 13.54 7.25
CA PRO A 315 8.72 14.90 6.73
C PRO A 315 8.67 14.96 5.19
N LYS A 316 9.04 13.89 4.49
CA LYS A 316 8.94 13.82 3.03
C LYS A 316 7.49 13.74 2.56
N LEU A 317 6.63 13.07 3.34
CA LEU A 317 5.23 12.86 2.99
C LEU A 317 4.52 14.18 2.67
N GLN A 318 4.75 15.21 3.50
CA GLN A 318 4.20 16.55 3.31
C GLN A 318 4.54 17.13 1.91
N LYS A 319 5.79 16.96 1.48
CA LYS A 319 6.25 17.46 0.16
C LYS A 319 5.60 16.70 -0.98
N GLU A 320 5.45 15.38 -0.85
CA GLU A 320 4.78 14.58 -1.89
C GLU A 320 3.28 14.90 -1.96
N MET A 321 2.60 15.09 -0.83
CA MET A 321 1.19 15.54 -0.81
C MET A 321 1.01 16.89 -1.50
N PHE A 322 1.88 17.86 -1.18
CA PHE A 322 1.85 19.17 -1.84
C PHE A 322 2.09 19.06 -3.35
N ARG A 323 3.02 18.19 -3.78
CA ARG A 323 3.27 17.95 -5.22
C ARG A 323 2.07 17.34 -5.91
N LEU A 324 1.41 16.35 -5.31
CA LEU A 324 0.20 15.73 -5.88
C LEU A 324 -0.95 16.73 -5.98
N ALA A 325 -1.17 17.55 -4.93
CA ALA A 325 -2.19 18.60 -4.93
C ALA A 325 -1.90 19.65 -6.01
N ARG A 326 -0.65 20.15 -6.07
CA ARG A 326 -0.22 21.13 -7.07
C ARG A 326 -0.28 20.59 -8.50
N TYR A 327 0.00 19.30 -8.70
CA TYR A 327 -0.12 18.66 -10.02
C TYR A 327 -1.54 18.73 -10.57
N LEU A 328 -2.54 18.70 -9.69
CA LEU A 328 -3.96 18.79 -10.04
C LEU A 328 -4.53 20.21 -9.88
N GLY A 329 -3.70 21.21 -9.54
CA GLY A 329 -4.14 22.59 -9.32
C GLY A 329 -5.03 22.76 -8.08
N ARG A 330 -4.84 21.93 -7.06
CA ARG A 330 -5.63 21.90 -5.81
C ARG A 330 -4.76 22.19 -4.58
N GLU A 331 -3.68 22.93 -4.74
CA GLU A 331 -2.79 23.29 -3.64
C GLU A 331 -3.47 24.11 -2.53
N ASP A 332 -4.50 24.87 -2.86
CA ASP A 332 -5.26 25.69 -1.90
C ASP A 332 -6.14 24.84 -0.95
N ASP A 333 -6.49 23.61 -1.35
CA ASP A 333 -7.29 22.68 -0.54
C ASP A 333 -6.44 21.95 0.53
N LEU A 334 -5.12 22.17 0.55
CA LEU A 334 -4.19 21.45 1.43
C LEU A 334 -4.04 22.15 2.79
N LEU A 335 -4.49 21.49 3.85
CA LEU A 335 -4.28 21.90 5.24
C LEU A 335 -3.37 20.89 5.95
N ILE A 336 -2.37 21.38 6.67
CA ILE A 336 -1.35 20.56 7.33
C ILE A 336 -1.28 20.91 8.81
N ILE A 337 -1.52 19.93 9.66
CA ILE A 337 -1.24 20.02 11.10
C ILE A 337 0.04 19.22 11.34
N ASN A 338 1.12 19.91 11.63
CA ASN A 338 2.42 19.29 11.85
C ASN A 338 2.77 19.26 13.34
N PHE A 339 2.85 18.06 13.91
CA PHE A 339 3.28 17.84 15.30
C PHE A 339 4.81 17.72 15.45
N ILE A 340 5.56 17.65 14.35
CA ILE A 340 7.03 17.63 14.36
C ILE A 340 7.54 19.06 14.29
N THR A 341 7.60 19.74 15.44
CA THR A 341 8.00 21.16 15.52
C THR A 341 9.48 21.37 15.84
N SER A 342 10.31 20.31 15.83
CA SER A 342 11.77 20.36 16.00
C SER A 342 12.25 21.27 17.15
N GLY A 343 11.53 21.31 18.27
CA GLY A 343 11.91 22.10 19.46
C GLY A 343 11.91 23.61 19.22
N ARG A 344 11.19 24.12 18.22
CA ARG A 344 10.94 25.56 18.09
C ARG A 344 9.90 26.00 19.11
N ASP A 345 10.29 26.92 19.98
CA ASP A 345 9.38 27.58 20.91
C ASP A 345 8.67 28.75 20.23
N PHE A 346 7.34 28.74 20.27
CA PHE A 346 6.48 29.74 19.64
C PHE A 346 6.19 30.94 20.56
N VAL A 347 7.16 31.38 21.36
CA VAL A 347 7.01 32.52 22.29
C VAL A 347 7.03 33.85 21.53
N GLU A 348 7.84 33.95 20.48
CA GLU A 348 7.96 35.14 19.65
C GLU A 348 7.34 34.96 18.26
N LYS A 349 7.07 36.09 17.60
CA LYS A 349 6.53 36.11 16.23
C LYS A 349 7.49 35.40 15.27
N GLN A 350 7.01 34.32 14.66
CA GLN A 350 7.76 33.60 13.64
C GLN A 350 7.65 34.30 12.27
N ALA A 351 8.72 34.23 11.48
CA ALA A 351 8.72 34.76 10.11
C ALA A 351 8.01 33.83 9.12
N ASP A 352 7.98 32.53 9.43
CA ASP A 352 7.39 31.46 8.64
C ASP A 352 6.23 30.77 9.40
N LYS A 353 5.25 30.26 8.65
CA LYS A 353 4.15 29.46 9.21
C LYS A 353 4.50 27.98 9.07
N VAL A 354 4.73 27.31 10.20
CA VAL A 354 5.15 25.90 10.24
C VAL A 354 3.96 24.92 10.14
N THR A 355 2.80 25.31 10.64
CA THR A 355 1.61 24.46 10.71
C THR A 355 0.32 25.28 10.63
N ASN A 356 -0.77 24.67 10.15
CA ASN A 356 -2.11 25.19 10.35
C ASN A 356 -2.53 25.02 11.82
N ASN A 357 -3.43 25.88 12.26
CA ASN A 357 -4.07 25.82 13.57
C ASN A 357 -5.33 24.96 13.51
N MET A 358 -5.62 24.24 14.59
CA MET A 358 -6.86 23.50 14.76
C MET A 358 -7.31 23.64 16.21
N ASN A 359 -8.49 24.23 16.41
CA ASN A 359 -9.17 24.22 17.71
C ASN A 359 -10.57 23.62 17.54
N ILE A 360 -10.72 22.36 17.93
CA ILE A 360 -11.98 21.61 17.82
C ILE A 360 -13.02 22.16 18.81
N MET A 361 -12.60 22.65 19.98
CA MET A 361 -13.50 23.16 21.01
C MET A 361 -14.14 24.51 20.65
N GLY A 362 -13.59 25.24 19.67
CA GLY A 362 -14.13 26.52 19.24
C GLY A 362 -15.46 26.43 18.46
N ASN A 363 -15.63 25.40 17.64
CA ASN A 363 -16.73 25.33 16.66
C ASN A 363 -17.60 24.06 16.75
N THR A 364 -17.32 23.17 17.69
CA THR A 364 -18.03 21.88 17.80
C THR A 364 -19.22 21.96 18.76
N SER A 365 -20.28 21.18 18.51
CA SER A 365 -21.43 21.10 19.41
C SER A 365 -21.06 20.47 20.76
N SER A 366 -21.81 20.82 21.81
CA SER A 366 -21.57 20.26 23.15
C SER A 366 -21.63 18.73 23.18
N GLY A 367 -22.60 18.12 22.48
CA GLY A 367 -22.73 16.67 22.38
C GLY A 367 -21.52 16.01 21.71
N MET A 368 -21.04 16.55 20.58
CA MET A 368 -19.88 15.99 19.88
C MET A 368 -18.59 16.19 20.69
N LEU A 369 -18.45 17.31 21.44
CA LEU A 369 -17.32 17.50 22.35
C LEU A 369 -17.31 16.49 23.51
N ILE A 370 -18.48 16.20 24.08
CA ILE A 370 -18.60 15.19 25.14
C ILE A 370 -18.18 13.82 24.60
N GLU A 371 -18.72 13.39 23.45
CA GLU A 371 -18.35 12.11 22.83
C GLU A 371 -16.85 12.04 22.51
N LEU A 372 -16.27 13.12 21.99
CA LEU A 372 -14.84 13.20 21.70
C LEU A 372 -14.01 13.02 22.99
N ILE A 373 -14.33 13.76 24.05
CA ILE A 373 -13.59 13.69 25.32
C ILE A 373 -13.76 12.31 25.96
N VAL A 374 -14.97 11.75 25.95
CA VAL A 374 -15.25 10.41 26.49
C VAL A 374 -14.52 9.32 25.69
N SER A 375 -14.40 9.47 24.37
CA SER A 375 -13.65 8.53 23.52
C SER A 375 -12.14 8.53 23.79
N LEU A 376 -11.62 9.63 24.35
CA LEU A 376 -10.23 9.76 24.79
C LEU A 376 -10.00 9.19 26.19
N MET A 377 -11.06 8.83 26.94
CA MET A 377 -10.92 8.25 28.26
C MET A 377 -10.58 6.77 28.18
N ASP A 378 -9.58 6.35 28.94
CA ASP A 378 -9.18 4.94 29.03
C ASP A 378 -10.32 4.03 29.52
N ASP A 379 -10.21 2.76 29.19
CA ASP A 379 -11.08 1.75 29.76
C ASP A 379 -10.73 1.49 31.22
N SER A 380 -11.73 1.67 32.08
CA SER A 380 -11.66 1.23 33.46
C SER A 380 -11.67 -0.29 33.45
N GLY A 381 -10.51 -0.91 33.71
CA GLY A 381 -10.44 -2.34 34.00
C GLY A 381 -11.42 -2.75 35.13
N GLY A 382 -11.59 -4.05 35.33
CA GLY A 382 -12.60 -4.61 36.24
C GLY A 382 -12.63 -3.93 37.62
N GLY A 383 -13.73 -3.21 37.91
CA GLY A 383 -13.99 -2.53 39.18
C GLY A 383 -13.94 -0.98 39.15
N GLY A 384 -13.47 -0.37 38.06
CA GLY A 384 -13.37 1.11 37.92
C GLY A 384 -14.60 1.80 37.31
N ASP A 385 -15.62 1.06 36.89
CA ASP A 385 -16.74 1.57 36.08
C ASP A 385 -17.55 2.68 36.78
N MET A 386 -17.62 2.66 38.11
CA MET A 386 -18.28 3.73 38.87
C MET A 386 -17.56 5.08 38.70
N TRP A 387 -16.21 5.09 38.76
CA TRP A 387 -15.42 6.30 38.62
C TRP A 387 -15.44 6.84 37.20
N LYS A 388 -15.39 5.94 36.21
CA LYS A 388 -15.57 6.29 34.79
C LYS A 388 -16.95 6.92 34.56
N GLY A 389 -18.02 6.32 35.07
CA GLY A 389 -19.37 6.87 34.95
C GLY A 389 -19.53 8.26 35.58
N ARG A 390 -18.90 8.50 36.74
CA ARG A 390 -18.88 9.83 37.38
C ARG A 390 -18.10 10.86 36.57
N ALA A 391 -16.93 10.48 36.04
CA ALA A 391 -16.13 11.36 35.20
C ALA A 391 -16.84 11.70 33.88
N ILE A 392 -17.51 10.73 33.24
CA ILE A 392 -18.35 10.99 32.06
C ILE A 392 -19.48 11.97 32.41
N SER A 393 -20.15 11.77 33.54
CA SER A 393 -21.23 12.65 34.00
C SER A 393 -20.72 14.07 34.28
N PHE A 394 -19.53 14.18 34.88
CA PHE A 394 -18.86 15.45 35.13
C PHE A 394 -18.50 16.18 33.83
N VAL A 395 -17.85 15.50 32.88
CA VAL A 395 -17.53 16.07 31.56
C VAL A 395 -18.79 16.51 30.84
N ALA A 396 -19.86 15.72 30.86
CA ALA A 396 -21.13 16.08 30.24
C ALA A 396 -21.79 17.30 30.89
N ALA A 397 -21.74 17.39 32.22
CA ALA A 397 -22.29 18.51 32.98
C ALA A 397 -21.49 19.79 32.78
N LEU A 398 -20.16 19.71 32.67
CA LEU A 398 -19.27 20.84 32.48
C LEU A 398 -19.24 21.35 31.03
N THR A 399 -19.20 20.44 30.05
CA THR A 399 -19.05 20.83 28.63
C THR A 399 -20.19 21.72 28.17
N ARG A 400 -21.43 21.45 28.61
CA ARG A 400 -22.63 22.18 28.17
C ARG A 400 -22.60 23.67 28.55
N PRO A 401 -22.44 24.07 29.84
CA PRO A 401 -22.23 25.46 30.22
C PRO A 401 -21.06 26.13 29.50
N LEU A 402 -19.92 25.44 29.37
CA LEU A 402 -18.74 26.02 28.71
C LEU A 402 -19.01 26.31 27.22
N THR A 403 -19.70 25.42 26.50
CA THR A 403 -20.14 25.72 25.13
C THR A 403 -21.13 26.87 25.06
N TYR A 404 -22.03 27.03 26.04
CA TYR A 404 -22.91 28.20 26.08
C TYR A 404 -22.12 29.50 26.27
N LEU A 405 -21.16 29.51 27.20
CA LEU A 405 -20.28 30.66 27.43
C LEU A 405 -19.46 31.02 26.19
N ARG A 406 -18.96 30.00 25.49
CA ARG A 406 -18.25 30.14 24.21
C ARG A 406 -19.15 30.78 23.15
N ASP A 407 -20.35 30.26 22.97
CA ASP A 407 -21.28 30.72 21.93
C ASP A 407 -21.80 32.14 22.21
N LYS A 408 -21.85 32.55 23.48
CA LYS A 408 -22.15 33.92 23.90
C LYS A 408 -20.94 34.86 23.88
N GLY A 409 -19.74 34.35 23.59
CA GLY A 409 -18.52 35.13 23.50
C GLY A 409 -17.88 35.52 24.85
N TYR A 410 -18.32 34.92 25.96
CA TYR A 410 -17.73 35.17 27.28
C TYR A 410 -16.36 34.50 27.45
N ILE A 411 -16.16 33.35 26.81
CA ILE A 411 -14.89 32.62 26.84
C ILE A 411 -14.49 32.18 25.44
N ASN A 412 -13.18 32.15 25.16
CA ASN A 412 -12.65 31.48 23.98
C ASN A 412 -12.28 30.04 24.36
N LEU A 413 -13.14 29.08 24.01
CA LEU A 413 -12.97 27.70 24.45
C LEU A 413 -11.84 27.01 23.67
N SER A 414 -10.77 26.66 24.37
CA SER A 414 -9.63 25.88 23.89
C SER A 414 -9.39 24.71 24.85
N PRO A 415 -8.60 23.69 24.46
CA PRO A 415 -8.24 22.60 25.37
C PRO A 415 -7.60 23.08 26.68
N GLU A 416 -6.71 24.08 26.60
CA GLU A 416 -6.09 24.70 27.77
C GLU A 416 -7.13 25.36 28.69
N LYS A 417 -7.99 26.21 28.13
CA LYS A 417 -9.04 26.87 28.90
C LYS A 417 -10.03 25.89 29.51
N TYR A 418 -10.33 24.80 28.79
CA TYR A 418 -11.21 23.74 29.26
C TYR A 418 -10.62 22.99 30.47
N LEU A 419 -9.29 22.75 30.48
CA LEU A 419 -8.60 22.12 31.60
C LEU A 419 -8.57 23.00 32.85
N GLU A 420 -8.51 24.33 32.73
CA GLU A 420 -8.65 25.23 33.89
C GLU A 420 -9.97 24.99 34.64
N TYR A 421 -11.06 24.70 33.92
CA TYR A 421 -12.36 24.38 34.51
C TYR A 421 -12.47 22.97 35.09
N PHE A 422 -11.39 22.17 35.08
CA PHE A 422 -11.32 20.93 35.87
C PHE A 422 -10.92 21.19 37.32
N GLU A 423 -10.35 22.36 37.62
CA GLU A 423 -9.98 22.73 38.98
C GLU A 423 -11.23 23.10 39.79
N LEU A 424 -11.31 22.58 41.03
CA LEU A 424 -12.50 22.71 41.87
C LEU A 424 -12.81 24.18 42.20
N ASN A 425 -11.80 24.99 42.52
CA ASN A 425 -11.93 26.42 42.79
C ASN A 425 -12.52 27.19 41.60
N VAL A 426 -12.17 26.81 40.37
CA VAL A 426 -12.69 27.46 39.16
C VAL A 426 -14.16 27.07 38.92
N ILE A 427 -14.53 25.83 39.25
CA ILE A 427 -15.93 25.37 39.21
C ILE A 427 -16.76 26.02 40.30
N GLU A 428 -16.22 26.17 41.51
CA GLU A 428 -16.86 26.89 42.61
C GLU A 428 -17.13 28.35 42.22
N GLU A 429 -16.16 29.02 41.59
CA GLU A 429 -16.36 30.35 41.04
C GLU A 429 -17.44 30.36 39.95
N LEU A 430 -17.44 29.36 39.06
CA LEU A 430 -18.42 29.26 37.98
C LEU A 430 -19.86 29.09 38.51
N VAL A 431 -20.06 28.31 39.56
CA VAL A 431 -21.38 27.91 40.06
C VAL A 431 -21.89 28.82 41.18
N PHE A 432 -21.02 29.25 42.10
CA PHE A 432 -21.43 29.95 43.33
C PHE A 432 -20.93 31.40 43.39
N GLU A 433 -19.71 31.68 42.96
CA GLU A 433 -19.06 33.00 43.16
C GLU A 433 -18.87 33.79 41.85
N HIS A 434 -19.75 33.57 40.87
CA HIS A 434 -19.53 34.10 39.52
C HIS A 434 -19.61 35.63 39.44
N ASN A 435 -20.15 36.33 40.45
CA ASN A 435 -20.12 37.80 40.57
C ASN A 435 -20.49 38.57 39.28
N GLY A 436 -21.39 38.02 38.45
CA GLY A 436 -21.79 38.60 37.16
C GLY A 436 -20.77 38.45 36.01
N LYS A 437 -19.64 37.76 36.20
CA LYS A 437 -18.56 37.51 35.22
C LYS A 437 -19.04 36.87 33.91
N TYR A 438 -20.15 36.14 33.96
CA TYR A 438 -20.70 35.38 32.84
C TYR A 438 -22.05 35.93 32.34
N GLY A 439 -22.44 37.13 32.79
CA GLY A 439 -23.71 37.79 32.45
C GLY A 439 -24.86 37.47 33.42
N GLU A 440 -25.93 38.27 33.37
CA GLU A 440 -27.07 38.18 34.30
C GLU A 440 -27.97 36.95 34.09
N MET A 441 -27.92 36.32 32.92
CA MET A 441 -28.69 35.12 32.58
C MET A 441 -27.88 33.81 32.66
N PHE A 442 -26.69 33.85 33.27
CA PHE A 442 -25.85 32.66 33.44
C PHE A 442 -26.22 31.89 34.71
#